data_AF-A0A3S0CY22-F1
#
_entry.id   AF-A0A3S0CY22-F1
#
_cell.length_a   1.000
_cell.length_b   1.000
_cell.length_c   1.000
_cell.angle_alpha   90.00
_cell.angle_beta   90.00
_cell.angle_gamma   90.00
#
_symmetry.space_group_name_H-M   'P 1'
#
loop_
_entity.id
_entity.type
_entity.pdbx_description
1 polymer ?
#
loop_
_entity_poly.entity_id
_entity_poly.type
_entity_poly.pdbx_seq_one_letter_code
_entity_poly.pdbx_strand_id
1 'polypeptide(L)'
;MTFDEIPLYVAIDRVRRTIASPGAELVSDEQRRQICQLIRAELPFDRHFDADQMLAAWTTFRKSPNGKVGLTVEVGKLHGWKCFMHGRGKGDCSPDVQLDRIVPGSRGGEYNVENCMIMCGKHNNIRKDSSLEAYLLAPFEESA
;
A
#
# COMPACT_ATOMS: atom_id res chain seq x y z
N MET A 1 -4.19 -5.45 -1.11
CA MET A 1 -2.74 -5.53 -0.95
C MET A 1 -2.42 -5.83 0.51
N THR A 2 -1.40 -6.62 0.78
CA THR A 2 -0.86 -6.85 2.14
C THR A 2 0.41 -6.04 2.35
N PHE A 3 0.88 -5.95 3.60
CA PHE A 3 2.17 -5.35 3.91
C PHE A 3 3.30 -6.05 3.16
N ASP A 4 3.15 -7.36 2.94
CA ASP A 4 4.17 -8.13 2.27
C ASP A 4 4.26 -7.89 0.76
N GLU A 5 3.18 -7.39 0.18
CA GLU A 5 3.13 -7.03 -1.24
C GLU A 5 3.64 -5.61 -1.49
N ILE A 6 3.78 -4.74 -0.49
CA ILE A 6 4.23 -3.34 -0.69
C ILE A 6 5.52 -3.26 -1.53
N PRO A 7 6.59 -4.04 -1.26
CA PRO A 7 7.80 -4.00 -2.07
C PRO A 7 7.55 -4.27 -3.56
N LEU A 8 6.64 -5.18 -3.88
CA LEU A 8 6.24 -5.48 -5.26
C LEU A 8 5.58 -4.27 -5.93
N TYR A 9 4.68 -3.60 -5.22
CA TYR A 9 4.03 -2.39 -5.74
C TYR A 9 4.98 -1.20 -5.86
N VAL A 10 5.99 -1.09 -4.98
CA VAL A 10 7.07 -0.11 -5.10
C VAL A 10 7.90 -0.36 -6.37
N ALA A 11 8.28 -1.62 -6.63
CA ALA A 11 9.01 -1.99 -7.84
C ALA A 11 8.18 -1.69 -9.11
N ILE A 12 6.89 -2.05 -9.09
CA ILE A 12 5.96 -1.73 -10.18
C ILE A 12 5.88 -0.22 -10.45
N ASP A 13 5.78 0.62 -9.41
CA ASP A 13 5.74 2.07 -9.58
C ASP A 13 7.01 2.62 -10.24
N ARG A 14 8.19 2.06 -9.91
CA ARG A 14 9.45 2.44 -10.56
C ARG A 14 9.49 2.04 -12.03
N VAL A 15 9.20 0.78 -12.34
CA VAL A 15 9.13 0.29 -13.73
C VAL A 15 8.12 1.09 -14.55
N ARG A 16 6.98 1.44 -13.96
CA ARG A 16 5.96 2.24 -14.62
C ARG A 16 6.48 3.61 -15.06
N ARG A 17 7.40 4.22 -14.31
CA ARG A 17 8.01 5.53 -14.65
C ARG A 17 9.05 5.44 -15.76
N THR A 18 9.57 4.25 -16.08
CA THR A 18 10.62 4.06 -17.10
C THR A 18 10.08 3.64 -18.46
N ILE A 19 8.84 3.19 -18.56
CA ILE A 19 8.23 2.73 -19.82
C ILE A 19 7.41 3.83 -20.50
N ALA A 20 7.42 3.85 -21.83
CA ALA A 20 6.76 4.90 -22.61
C ALA A 20 5.21 4.88 -22.50
N SER A 21 4.60 3.70 -22.32
CA SER A 21 3.15 3.53 -22.28
C SER A 21 2.68 2.77 -21.03
N PRO A 22 2.80 3.36 -19.83
CA PRO A 22 2.58 2.66 -18.58
C PRO A 22 1.15 2.24 -18.28
N GLY A 23 0.18 2.83 -18.96
CA GLY A 23 -1.24 2.50 -18.84
C GLY A 23 -1.73 1.43 -19.83
N ALA A 24 -0.87 0.99 -20.75
CA ALA A 24 -1.25 0.03 -21.78
C ALA A 24 -1.52 -1.36 -21.19
N GLU A 25 -2.45 -2.08 -21.81
CA GLU A 25 -2.66 -3.48 -21.52
C GLU A 25 -1.52 -4.33 -22.10
N LEU A 26 -1.13 -5.37 -21.36
CA LEU A 26 -0.09 -6.32 -21.80
C LEU A 26 -0.74 -7.40 -22.67
N VAL A 27 -0.71 -7.17 -23.98
CA VAL A 27 -1.44 -7.97 -24.97
C VAL A 27 -0.63 -9.15 -25.51
N SER A 28 0.70 -9.12 -25.40
CA SER A 28 1.57 -10.22 -25.82
C SER A 28 2.34 -10.86 -24.68
N ASP A 29 2.69 -12.15 -24.84
CA ASP A 29 3.53 -12.87 -23.88
C ASP A 29 4.91 -12.24 -23.74
N GLU A 30 5.45 -11.68 -24.82
CA GLU A 30 6.73 -10.99 -24.79
C GLU A 30 6.70 -9.75 -23.89
N GLN A 31 5.65 -8.93 -24.01
CA GLN A 31 5.46 -7.78 -23.12
C GLN A 31 5.32 -8.20 -21.66
N ARG A 32 4.57 -9.29 -21.40
CA ARG A 32 4.39 -9.84 -20.05
C ARG A 32 5.72 -10.28 -19.46
N ARG A 33 6.53 -11.05 -20.22
CA ARG A 33 7.88 -11.47 -19.79
C ARG A 33 8.79 -10.28 -19.51
N GLN A 34 8.81 -9.30 -20.41
CA GLN A 34 9.65 -8.11 -20.27
C GLN A 34 9.28 -7.32 -19.01
N ILE A 35 7.99 -7.10 -18.74
CA ILE A 35 7.55 -6.41 -17.52
C ILE A 35 7.93 -7.18 -16.26
N CYS A 36 7.74 -8.50 -16.23
CA CYS A 36 8.17 -9.31 -15.08
C CYS A 36 9.68 -9.25 -14.84
N GLN A 37 10.50 -9.23 -15.90
CA GLN A 37 11.95 -9.07 -15.78
C GLN A 37 12.32 -7.70 -15.19
N LEU A 38 11.69 -6.63 -15.66
CA LEU A 38 11.92 -5.28 -15.13
C LEU A 38 11.49 -5.16 -13.67
N ILE A 39 10.33 -5.71 -13.31
CA ILE A 39 9.84 -5.72 -11.90
C ILE A 39 10.83 -6.49 -11.02
N ARG A 40 11.30 -7.66 -11.48
CA ARG A 40 12.25 -8.47 -10.73
C ARG A 40 13.59 -7.77 -10.50
N ALA A 41 14.05 -6.99 -11.47
CA ALA A 41 15.26 -6.18 -11.33
C ALA A 41 15.13 -5.05 -10.28
N GLU A 42 13.90 -4.59 -10.02
CA GLU A 42 13.60 -3.52 -9.06
C GLU A 42 13.22 -4.03 -7.65
N LEU A 43 12.93 -5.32 -7.50
CA LEU A 43 12.58 -5.90 -6.21
C LEU A 43 13.79 -5.88 -5.27
N PRO A 44 13.61 -5.51 -3.98
CA PRO A 44 14.66 -5.71 -3.00
C PRO A 44 14.96 -7.21 -2.88
N PHE A 45 16.24 -7.54 -2.71
CA PHE A 45 16.71 -8.92 -2.55
C PHE A 45 15.91 -9.60 -1.42
N ASP A 46 15.69 -10.92 -1.58
CA ASP A 46 15.10 -11.83 -0.57
C ASP A 46 13.57 -12.04 -0.59
N ARG A 47 12.83 -11.50 -1.58
CA ARG A 47 11.40 -11.85 -1.78
C ARG A 47 11.11 -12.43 -3.16
N HIS A 48 10.51 -13.61 -3.14
CA HIS A 48 10.13 -14.34 -4.34
C HIS A 48 8.65 -14.09 -4.66
N PHE A 49 8.42 -13.35 -5.74
CA PHE A 49 7.13 -13.28 -6.41
C PHE A 49 7.22 -14.04 -7.73
N ASP A 50 6.21 -14.85 -8.04
CA ASP A 50 6.11 -15.49 -9.35
C ASP A 50 5.58 -14.51 -10.41
N ALA A 51 5.59 -14.94 -11.67
CA ALA A 51 5.14 -14.11 -12.77
C ALA A 51 3.64 -13.75 -12.66
N ASP A 52 2.80 -14.67 -12.18
CA ASP A 52 1.36 -14.46 -12.08
C ASP A 52 1.04 -13.41 -11.02
N GLN A 53 1.72 -13.46 -9.87
CA GLN A 53 1.65 -12.46 -8.81
C GLN A 53 2.09 -11.08 -9.32
N MET A 54 3.21 -11.00 -10.04
CA MET A 54 3.69 -9.73 -10.62
C MET A 54 2.70 -9.13 -11.61
N LEU A 55 2.15 -9.94 -12.52
CA LEU A 55 1.19 -9.49 -13.54
C LEU A 55 -0.16 -9.10 -12.93
N ALA A 56 -0.61 -9.83 -11.90
CA ALA A 56 -1.81 -9.48 -11.14
C ALA A 56 -1.65 -8.15 -10.39
N ALA A 57 -0.50 -7.95 -9.73
CA ALA A 57 -0.18 -6.70 -9.05
C ALA A 57 -0.03 -5.53 -10.04
N TRP A 58 0.62 -5.76 -11.20
CA TRP A 58 0.71 -4.77 -12.28
C TRP A 58 -0.68 -4.31 -12.74
N THR A 59 -1.56 -5.27 -13.01
CA THR A 59 -2.94 -4.99 -13.43
C THR A 59 -3.71 -4.24 -12.36
N THR A 60 -3.56 -4.63 -11.09
CA THR A 60 -4.18 -3.95 -9.94
C THR A 60 -3.70 -2.51 -9.81
N PHE A 61 -2.39 -2.27 -9.92
CA PHE A 61 -1.81 -0.94 -9.85
C PHE A 61 -2.30 -0.05 -10.98
N ARG A 62 -2.29 -0.58 -12.22
CA ARG A 62 -2.74 0.13 -13.42
C ARG A 62 -4.22 0.51 -13.35
N LYS A 63 -5.07 -0.42 -12.90
CA LYS A 63 -6.53 -0.23 -12.82
C LYS A 63 -6.98 0.41 -11.50
N SER A 64 -6.06 0.83 -10.63
CA SER A 64 -6.41 1.38 -9.32
C SER A 64 -7.26 2.64 -9.47
N PRO A 65 -8.52 2.64 -8.99
CA PRO A 65 -9.37 3.81 -9.06
C PRO A 65 -8.77 4.94 -8.22
N ASN A 66 -8.82 6.16 -8.75
CA ASN A 66 -8.35 7.38 -8.08
C ASN A 66 -6.88 7.33 -7.63
N GLY A 67 -6.06 6.43 -8.19
CA GLY A 67 -4.66 6.30 -7.84
C GLY A 67 -4.41 5.83 -6.39
N LYS A 68 -5.40 5.25 -5.71
CA LYS A 68 -5.28 4.88 -4.28
C LYS A 68 -4.09 3.97 -3.99
N VAL A 69 -3.84 2.96 -4.84
CA VAL A 69 -2.67 2.08 -4.68
C VAL A 69 -1.37 2.86 -4.89
N GLY A 70 -1.34 3.78 -5.85
CA GLY A 70 -0.20 4.69 -6.06
C GLY A 70 0.07 5.56 -4.84
N LEU A 71 -0.96 6.18 -4.26
CA LEU A 71 -0.83 6.98 -3.04
C LEU A 71 -0.35 6.13 -1.85
N THR A 72 -0.86 4.91 -1.68
CA THR A 72 -0.36 3.98 -0.65
C THR A 72 1.13 3.69 -0.82
N VAL A 73 1.59 3.48 -2.06
CA VAL A 73 3.01 3.27 -2.36
C VAL A 73 3.85 4.51 -2.00
N GLU A 74 3.40 5.72 -2.37
CA GLU A 74 4.11 6.96 -2.06
C GLU A 74 4.20 7.22 -0.54
N VAL A 75 3.09 7.07 0.18
CA VAL A 75 3.07 7.17 1.66
C VAL A 75 4.01 6.13 2.27
N GLY A 76 4.01 4.91 1.74
CA GLY A 76 4.91 3.85 2.20
C GLY A 76 6.39 4.16 1.97
N LYS A 77 6.75 4.77 0.84
CA LYS A 77 8.13 5.20 0.57
C LYS A 77 8.63 6.25 1.57
N LEU A 78 7.76 7.15 2.02
CA LEU A 78 8.13 8.23 2.94
C LEU A 78 8.11 7.83 4.41
N HIS A 79 7.12 7.04 4.82
CA HIS A 79 6.86 6.74 6.24
C HIS A 79 7.18 5.30 6.65
N GLY A 80 7.55 4.45 5.67
CA GLY A 80 7.84 3.04 5.87
C GLY A 80 6.65 2.12 5.56
N TRP A 81 6.94 0.81 5.54
CA TRP A 81 6.00 -0.24 5.07
C TRP A 81 5.43 -1.07 6.21
N LYS A 82 5.30 -0.48 7.39
CA LYS A 82 4.65 -1.13 8.55
C LYS A 82 3.37 -0.40 8.88
N CYS A 83 2.43 -1.10 9.51
CA CYS A 83 1.25 -0.46 10.07
C CYS A 83 1.71 0.66 11.02
N PHE A 84 1.11 1.84 10.91
CA PHE A 84 1.40 2.95 11.80
C PHE A 84 1.25 2.54 13.28
N MET A 85 0.28 1.69 13.63
CA MET A 85 0.08 1.26 15.01
C MET A 85 0.99 0.10 15.47
N HIS A 86 1.86 -0.41 14.59
CA HIS A 86 2.78 -1.49 14.93
C HIS A 86 3.70 -1.11 16.09
N GLY A 87 3.71 -1.92 17.14
CA GLY A 87 4.54 -1.70 18.32
C GLY A 87 4.10 -0.56 19.23
N ARG A 88 2.86 -0.04 19.08
CA ARG A 88 2.33 1.10 19.86
C ARG A 88 1.28 0.72 20.90
N GLY A 89 1.31 -0.54 21.36
CA GLY A 89 0.41 -1.02 22.43
C GLY A 89 -1.07 -1.13 22.01
N LYS A 90 -1.37 -1.32 20.72
CA LYS A 90 -2.73 -1.50 20.19
C LYS A 90 -3.02 -2.93 19.74
N GLY A 91 -2.32 -3.91 20.33
CA GLY A 91 -2.39 -5.32 19.93
C GLY A 91 -1.83 -5.60 18.54
N ASP A 92 -1.99 -6.84 18.10
CA ASP A 92 -1.39 -7.34 16.86
C ASP A 92 -2.01 -6.75 15.59
N CYS A 93 -1.16 -6.55 14.58
CA CYS A 93 -1.57 -6.06 13.27
C CYS A 93 -2.18 -7.19 12.41
N SER A 94 -3.18 -6.85 11.60
CA SER A 94 -3.58 -7.68 10.47
C SER A 94 -2.65 -7.48 9.27
N PRO A 95 -2.55 -8.46 8.34
CA PRO A 95 -1.62 -8.37 7.21
C PRO A 95 -2.09 -7.41 6.09
N ASP A 96 -3.37 -7.04 6.07
CA ASP A 96 -3.94 -6.18 5.03
C ASP A 96 -3.49 -4.73 5.19
N VAL A 97 -3.30 -4.04 4.07
CA VAL A 97 -2.89 -2.64 4.03
C VAL A 97 -4.06 -1.76 3.64
N GLN A 98 -4.30 -0.76 4.47
CA GLN A 98 -5.23 0.31 4.22
C GLN A 98 -4.53 1.67 4.30
N LEU A 99 -5.03 2.59 3.50
CA LEU A 99 -4.64 3.98 3.58
C LEU A 99 -5.63 4.70 4.48
N ASP A 100 -5.12 5.30 5.54
CA ASP A 100 -5.92 6.04 6.50
C ASP A 100 -5.42 7.49 6.58
N ARG A 101 -6.29 8.41 7.00
CA ARG A 101 -5.97 9.83 7.10
C ARG A 101 -5.62 10.22 8.52
N ILE A 102 -4.57 11.01 8.70
CA ILE A 102 -4.14 11.61 9.97
C ILE A 102 -5.28 12.48 10.51
N VAL A 103 -5.73 13.46 9.72
CA VAL A 103 -6.97 14.21 9.94
C VAL A 103 -8.12 13.47 9.26
N PRO A 104 -9.17 13.05 9.99
CA PRO A 104 -10.31 12.35 9.40
C PRO A 104 -11.06 13.19 8.36
N GLY A 105 -11.76 12.51 7.45
CA GLY A 105 -12.50 13.17 6.37
C GLY A 105 -13.67 14.03 6.85
N SER A 106 -14.33 13.60 7.93
CA SER A 106 -15.37 14.39 8.59
C SER A 106 -14.87 15.74 9.11
N ARG A 107 -13.55 15.90 9.24
CA ARG A 107 -12.86 17.11 9.71
C ARG A 107 -12.06 17.81 8.59
N GLY A 108 -12.39 17.52 7.33
CA GLY A 108 -11.76 18.15 6.17
C GLY A 108 -10.41 17.54 5.75
N GLY A 109 -10.02 16.40 6.31
CA GLY A 109 -8.79 15.73 5.91
C GLY A 109 -8.88 15.10 4.51
N GLU A 110 -7.90 15.42 3.66
CA GLU A 110 -7.81 14.94 2.28
C GLU A 110 -6.93 13.69 2.15
N TYR A 111 -7.07 12.98 1.03
CA TYR A 111 -6.15 11.90 0.65
C TYR A 111 -4.97 12.48 -0.13
N ASN A 112 -3.91 12.81 0.59
CA ASN A 112 -2.64 13.24 0.04
C ASN A 112 -1.49 12.64 0.87
N VAL A 113 -0.27 12.83 0.40
CA VAL A 113 0.90 12.18 0.98
C VAL A 113 1.16 12.69 2.40
N GLU A 114 0.85 13.96 2.66
CA GLU A 114 1.07 14.66 3.93
C GLU A 114 0.06 14.29 5.02
N ASN A 115 -1.18 13.95 4.64
CA ASN A 115 -2.28 13.64 5.54
C ASN A 115 -2.61 12.14 5.56
N CYS A 116 -1.84 11.28 4.90
CA CYS A 116 -2.08 9.84 4.89
C CYS A 116 -1.01 9.03 5.61
N MET A 117 -1.44 7.89 6.13
CA MET A 117 -0.59 6.89 6.77
C MET A 117 -1.04 5.49 6.34
N ILE A 118 -0.09 4.55 6.35
CA ILE A 118 -0.42 3.14 6.16
C ILE A 118 -0.86 2.55 7.50
N MET A 119 -2.02 1.90 7.51
CA MET A 119 -2.57 1.21 8.67
C MET A 119 -3.11 -0.16 8.26
N CYS A 120 -3.13 -1.13 9.18
CA CYS A 120 -3.79 -2.40 8.91
C CYS A 120 -5.31 -2.26 9.06
N GLY A 121 -6.09 -3.13 8.41
CA GLY A 121 -7.55 -3.07 8.47
C GLY A 121 -8.10 -3.22 9.88
N LYS A 122 -7.48 -4.05 10.73
CA LYS A 122 -7.87 -4.19 12.15
C LYS A 122 -7.78 -2.85 12.87
N HIS A 123 -6.62 -2.17 12.82
CA HIS A 123 -6.43 -0.89 13.51
C HIS A 123 -7.28 0.23 12.90
N ASN A 124 -7.44 0.26 11.58
CA ASN A 124 -8.26 1.26 10.91
C ASN A 124 -9.75 1.12 11.29
N ASN A 125 -10.27 -0.11 11.35
CA ASN A 125 -11.65 -0.39 11.74
C ASN A 125 -11.96 -0.03 13.19
N ILE A 126 -10.98 -0.10 14.09
CA ILE A 126 -11.13 0.32 15.49
C ILE A 126 -11.06 1.84 15.59
N ARG A 127 -10.10 2.49 14.89
CA ARG A 127 -9.92 3.94 14.91
C ARG A 127 -11.14 4.68 14.38
N LYS A 128 -11.72 4.20 13.27
CA LYS A 128 -12.85 4.83 12.57
C LYS A 128 -12.54 6.32 12.29
N ASP A 129 -13.37 7.21 12.81
CA ASP A 129 -13.29 8.66 12.60
C ASP A 129 -12.62 9.40 13.78
N SER A 130 -12.02 8.66 14.72
CA SER A 130 -11.31 9.23 15.86
C SER A 130 -10.04 9.95 15.41
N SER A 131 -9.68 11.04 16.10
CA SER A 131 -8.35 11.62 15.91
C SER A 131 -7.28 10.61 16.31
N LEU A 132 -6.08 10.75 15.75
CA LEU A 132 -4.94 9.91 16.15
C LEU A 132 -4.64 10.01 17.65
N GLU A 133 -4.70 11.23 18.19
CA GLU A 133 -4.49 11.47 19.62
C GLU A 133 -5.50 10.70 20.48
N ALA A 134 -6.80 10.85 20.19
CA ALA A 134 -7.85 10.14 20.92
C ALA A 134 -7.66 8.63 20.83
N TYR A 135 -7.35 8.12 19.63
CA TYR A 135 -7.13 6.68 19.44
C TYR A 135 -5.89 6.17 20.19
N LEU A 136 -4.79 6.92 20.21
CA LEU A 136 -3.56 6.54 20.90
C LEU A 136 -3.74 6.54 22.42
N LEU A 137 -4.49 7.50 22.96
CA LEU A 137 -4.78 7.60 24.39
C LEU A 137 -5.82 6.61 24.90
N ALA A 138 -6.71 6.12 24.03
CA ALA A 138 -7.72 5.14 24.43
C ALA A 138 -7.07 3.82 24.92
N PRO A 139 -7.55 3.18 25.99
CA PRO A 139 -7.11 1.84 26.35
C PRO A 139 -7.36 0.87 25.18
N PHE A 140 -6.46 -0.10 24.99
CA PHE A 140 -6.70 -1.15 24.01
C PHE A 140 -7.72 -2.13 24.58
N GLU A 141 -8.95 -2.02 24.11
CA GLU A 141 -10.00 -3.00 24.39
C GLU A 141 -10.07 -3.95 23.21
N GLU A 142 -9.63 -5.19 23.43
CA GLU A 142 -9.82 -6.26 22.45
C GLU A 142 -11.32 -6.47 22.29
N SER A 143 -11.86 -6.12 21.12
CA SER A 143 -13.27 -6.35 20.82
C SER A 143 -13.52 -7.85 20.87
N ALA A 144 -14.29 -8.29 21.87
CA ALA A 144 -14.70 -9.68 22.08
C ALA A 144 -15.49 -10.24 20.89
#